data_AF-A0A9E1ING0-F1
#
_entry.id   AF-A0A9E1ING0-F1
#
_cell.length_a   1.000
_cell.length_b   1.000
_cell.length_c   1.000
_cell.angle_alpha   90.00
_cell.angle_beta   90.00
_cell.angle_gamma   90.00
#
_symmetry.space_group_name_H-M   'P 1'
#
loop_
_entity.id
_entity.type
_entity.pdbx_description
1 polymer ?
#
loop_
_entity_poly.entity_id
_entity_poly.type
_entity_poly.pdbx_seq_one_letter_code
_entity_poly.pdbx_strand_id
1 'polypeptide(L)'
;CEGVGIVEAQRGTLTHHYWTDSNGIVEKANIIVGTTNNHAAICMSLKKAAQGLIKKGTVPDQGILNMVEMAFRAYDPCFSCATHSLPGHMPLEVNFHGPDGDIFRSVRR
;
A
#
# COMPACT_ATOMS: atom_id res chain seq x y z
N CYS A 1 -19.06 -19.10 -19.16
CA CYS A 1 -19.26 -17.70 -19.60
C CYS A 1 -18.16 -16.84 -18.99
N GLU A 2 -17.71 -15.79 -19.65
CA GLU A 2 -16.69 -14.86 -19.16
C GLU A 2 -17.23 -13.43 -19.23
N GLY A 3 -17.03 -12.66 -18.17
CA GLY A 3 -17.52 -11.29 -18.06
C GLY A 3 -16.51 -10.38 -17.38
N VAL A 4 -16.29 -9.21 -17.98
CA VAL A 4 -15.42 -8.16 -17.46
C VAL A 4 -16.24 -6.90 -17.23
N GLY A 5 -16.23 -6.39 -16.00
CA GLY A 5 -16.80 -5.10 -15.62
C GLY A 5 -15.69 -4.16 -15.19
N ILE A 6 -15.64 -2.98 -15.81
CA ILE A 6 -14.66 -1.93 -15.48
C ILE A 6 -15.43 -0.69 -15.06
N VAL A 7 -15.09 -0.15 -13.89
CA VAL A 7 -15.66 1.10 -13.37
C VAL A 7 -14.56 1.97 -12.77
N GLU A 8 -14.70 3.28 -12.89
CA GLU A 8 -13.82 4.23 -12.21
C GLU A 8 -14.27 4.40 -10.76
N ALA A 9 -13.45 3.90 -9.82
CA ALA A 9 -13.68 4.11 -8.40
C ALA A 9 -12.92 5.37 -7.93
N GLN A 10 -13.29 5.90 -6.76
CA GLN A 10 -12.68 7.09 -6.15
C GLN A 10 -11.15 7.00 -5.98
N ARG A 11 -10.58 5.79 -6.06
CA ARG A 11 -9.14 5.51 -5.85
C ARG A 11 -8.46 4.87 -7.06
N GLY A 12 -9.04 5.01 -8.26
CA GLY A 12 -8.53 4.48 -9.52
C GLY A 12 -9.43 3.40 -10.13
N THR A 13 -9.06 2.96 -11.33
CA THR A 13 -9.83 1.98 -12.11
C THR A 13 -10.01 0.65 -11.37
N LEU A 14 -11.26 0.23 -11.22
CA LEU A 14 -11.66 -1.04 -10.64
C LEU A 14 -12.06 -2.00 -11.76
N THR A 15 -11.40 -3.13 -11.83
CA THR A 15 -11.68 -4.21 -12.79
C THR A 15 -12.17 -5.44 -12.07
N HIS A 16 -13.37 -5.88 -12.41
CA HIS A 16 -13.97 -7.12 -11.96
C HIS A 16 -14.04 -8.08 -13.14
N HIS A 17 -13.37 -9.21 -13.04
CA HIS A 17 -13.30 -10.22 -14.10
C HIS A 17 -13.75 -11.56 -13.53
N TYR A 18 -14.85 -12.08 -14.04
CA TYR A 18 -15.45 -13.33 -13.56
C TYR A 18 -15.54 -14.35 -14.69
N TRP A 19 -15.32 -15.62 -14.32
CA TRP A 19 -15.63 -16.78 -15.14
C TRP A 19 -16.70 -17.59 -14.43
N THR A 20 -17.74 -17.97 -15.17
CA THR A 20 -18.88 -18.73 -14.65
C THR A 20 -19.10 -20.03 -15.43
N ASP A 21 -19.66 -21.03 -14.75
CA ASP A 21 -20.13 -22.28 -15.34
C ASP A 21 -21.44 -22.07 -16.14
N SER A 22 -22.03 -23.16 -16.64
CA SER A 22 -23.31 -23.12 -17.38
C SER A 22 -24.52 -22.75 -16.51
N ASN A 23 -24.40 -22.81 -15.19
CA ASN A 23 -25.44 -22.46 -14.22
C ASN A 23 -25.26 -21.03 -13.68
N GLY A 24 -24.24 -20.30 -14.12
CA GLY A 24 -23.92 -18.96 -13.65
C GLY A 24 -23.16 -18.93 -12.31
N ILE A 25 -22.64 -20.07 -11.84
CA ILE A 25 -21.80 -20.14 -10.65
C ILE A 25 -20.38 -19.69 -11.01
N VAL A 26 -19.81 -18.79 -10.20
CA VAL A 26 -18.46 -18.27 -10.40
C VAL A 26 -17.43 -19.36 -10.08
N GLU A 27 -16.67 -19.77 -11.09
CA GLU A 27 -15.55 -20.72 -10.94
C GLU A 27 -14.23 -19.99 -10.67
N LYS A 28 -14.10 -18.75 -11.18
CA LYS A 28 -12.90 -17.93 -11.01
C LYS A 28 -13.28 -16.45 -10.97
N ALA A 29 -12.56 -15.71 -10.14
CA ALA A 29 -12.65 -14.26 -10.07
C ALA A 29 -11.25 -13.64 -10.06
N ASN A 30 -11.06 -12.56 -10.81
CA ASN A 30 -9.91 -11.69 -10.76
C ASN A 30 -10.40 -10.26 -10.51
N ILE A 31 -9.99 -9.68 -9.39
CA ILE A 31 -10.44 -8.36 -8.96
C ILE A 31 -9.20 -7.47 -8.82
N ILE A 32 -9.05 -6.53 -9.74
CA ILE A 32 -7.95 -5.55 -9.75
C ILE A 32 -8.52 -4.21 -9.32
N VAL A 33 -8.12 -3.78 -8.13
CA VAL A 33 -8.58 -2.57 -7.45
C VAL A 33 -7.64 -1.41 -7.75
N GLY A 34 -8.18 -0.20 -7.88
CA GLY A 34 -7.40 1.00 -8.24
C GLY A 34 -6.22 1.29 -7.33
N THR A 35 -6.33 0.97 -6.03
CA THR A 35 -5.24 1.12 -5.06
C THR A 35 -4.02 0.24 -5.38
N THR A 36 -4.21 -0.92 -6.01
CA THR A 36 -3.11 -1.81 -6.43
C THR A 36 -2.26 -1.15 -7.52
N ASN A 37 -2.87 -0.39 -8.42
CA ASN A 37 -2.15 0.39 -9.44
C ASN A 37 -1.30 1.49 -8.81
N ASN A 38 -1.75 2.06 -7.68
CA ASN A 38 -1.06 3.14 -6.97
C ASN A 38 0.01 2.65 -5.98
N HIS A 39 0.21 1.35 -5.81
CA HIS A 39 1.16 0.80 -4.84
C HIS A 39 2.59 1.29 -5.10
N ALA A 40 3.04 1.29 -6.36
CA ALA A 40 4.37 1.76 -6.73
C ALA A 40 4.58 3.25 -6.42
N ALA A 41 3.58 4.09 -6.69
CA ALA A 41 3.63 5.51 -6.41
C ALA A 41 3.70 5.80 -4.90
N ILE A 42 2.91 5.07 -4.10
CA ILE A 42 2.94 5.17 -2.63
C ILE A 42 4.33 4.80 -2.09
N CYS A 43 4.90 3.67 -2.52
CA CYS A 43 6.23 3.24 -2.07
C CYS A 43 7.33 4.24 -2.46
N MET A 44 7.28 4.80 -3.67
CA MET A 44 8.23 5.81 -4.12
C MET A 44 8.12 7.11 -3.30
N SER A 45 6.89 7.55 -3.00
CA SER A 45 6.65 8.77 -2.21
C SER A 45 7.07 8.59 -0.76
N LEU A 46 6.81 7.43 -0.16
CA LEU A 46 7.32 7.07 1.17
C LEU A 46 8.85 7.09 1.21
N LYS A 47 9.51 6.50 0.20
CA LYS A 47 10.97 6.52 0.10
C LYS A 47 11.51 7.94 -0.01
N LYS A 48 10.91 8.79 -0.85
CA LYS A 48 11.31 10.20 -0.99
C LYS A 48 11.09 11.00 0.30
N ALA A 49 9.96 10.80 0.98
CA ALA A 49 9.67 11.45 2.26
C ALA A 49 10.69 11.04 3.34
N ALA A 50 10.98 9.73 3.45
CA ALA A 50 11.99 9.21 4.36
C ALA A 50 13.40 9.76 4.05
N GLN A 51 13.82 9.77 2.77
CA GLN A 51 15.12 10.32 2.36
C GLN A 51 15.24 11.84 2.55
N GLY A 52 14.14 12.58 2.41
CA GLY A 52 14.12 14.03 2.60
C GLY A 52 14.22 14.44 4.08
N LEU A 53 13.58 13.66 4.96
CA LEU A 53 13.48 13.95 6.40
C LEU A 53 14.59 13.30 7.23
N ILE A 54 15.10 12.13 6.83
CA ILE A 54 16.11 11.38 7.57
C ILE A 54 17.46 11.58 6.89
N LYS A 55 18.30 12.45 7.47
CA LYS A 55 19.67 12.70 7.01
C LYS A 55 20.69 12.06 7.96
N LYS A 56 21.95 11.98 7.52
CA LYS A 56 23.04 11.38 8.30
C LYS A 56 23.18 12.14 9.63
N GLY A 57 22.98 11.45 10.76
CA GLY A 57 23.00 12.03 12.11
C GLY A 57 21.63 12.46 12.67
N THR A 58 20.55 12.37 11.88
CA THR A 58 19.19 12.60 12.37
C THR A 58 18.68 11.39 13.14
N VAL A 59 18.37 11.56 14.43
CA VAL A 59 17.64 10.53 15.19
C VAL A 59 16.17 10.64 14.78
N PRO A 60 15.56 9.57 14.26
CA PRO A 60 14.14 9.56 13.92
C PRO A 60 13.33 9.71 15.19
N ASP A 61 12.64 10.83 15.33
CA ASP A 61 11.71 11.11 16.41
C ASP A 61 10.27 10.80 16.00
N GLN A 62 9.35 10.87 16.96
CA GLN A 62 7.93 10.64 16.73
C GLN A 62 7.35 11.63 15.68
N GLY A 63 7.91 12.83 15.58
CA GLY A 63 7.47 13.88 14.65
C GLY A 63 7.79 13.57 13.20
N ILE A 64 9.02 13.11 12.93
CA ILE A 64 9.47 12.67 11.61
C ILE A 64 8.66 11.44 11.16
N LEU A 65 8.44 10.49 12.06
CA LEU A 65 7.59 9.32 11.78
C LEU A 65 6.16 9.75 11.43
N ASN A 66 5.58 10.71 12.16
CA ASN A 66 4.26 11.23 11.86
C ASN A 66 4.21 11.97 10.50
N MET A 67 5.25 12.69 10.11
CA MET A 67 5.32 13.32 8.78
C MET A 67 5.41 12.30 7.64
N VAL A 68 6.12 11.19 7.84
CA VAL A 68 6.12 10.06 6.89
C VAL A 68 4.74 9.40 6.82
N GLU A 69 4.06 9.23 7.96
CA GLU A 69 2.65 8.79 8.00
C GLU A 69 1.70 9.77 7.28
N MET A 70 1.95 11.09 7.33
CA MET A 70 1.13 12.06 6.60
C MET A 70 1.26 11.90 5.08
N ALA A 71 2.48 11.68 4.58
CA ALA A 71 2.69 11.38 3.16
C ALA A 71 1.96 10.11 2.73
N PHE A 72 1.86 9.13 3.62
CA PHE A 72 1.08 7.92 3.41
C PHE A 72 -0.44 8.16 3.40
N ARG A 73 -0.95 8.94 4.38
CA ARG A 73 -2.38 9.29 4.48
C ARG A 73 -2.87 10.14 3.30
N ALA A 74 -2.00 10.93 2.67
CA ALA A 74 -2.35 11.74 1.50
C ALA A 74 -2.81 10.91 0.28
N TYR A 75 -2.39 9.64 0.18
CA TYR A 75 -2.86 8.72 -0.86
C TYR A 75 -4.17 8.02 -0.49
N ASP A 76 -4.66 8.23 0.73
CA ASP A 76 -5.85 7.61 1.32
C ASP A 76 -6.00 6.14 0.88
N PRO A 77 -4.98 5.30 1.17
CA PRO A 77 -4.93 3.97 0.62
C PRO A 77 -5.99 3.10 1.32
N CYS A 78 -7.05 2.74 0.59
CA CYS A 78 -7.97 1.72 1.08
C CYS A 78 -7.29 0.35 0.99
N PHE A 79 -6.50 -0.02 1.99
CA PHE A 79 -5.90 -1.36 2.09
C PHE A 79 -6.95 -2.45 2.18
N SER A 80 -8.07 -2.18 2.85
CA SER A 80 -9.20 -3.11 2.93
C SER A 80 -9.77 -3.46 1.56
N CYS A 81 -9.75 -2.49 0.64
CA CYS A 81 -10.13 -2.68 -0.75
C CYS A 81 -9.00 -3.37 -1.53
N ALA A 82 -7.73 -2.97 -1.31
CA ALA A 82 -6.56 -3.43 -2.06
C ALA A 82 -6.15 -4.88 -1.80
N THR A 83 -6.27 -5.37 -0.57
CA THR A 83 -5.88 -6.72 -0.15
C THR A 83 -7.07 -7.65 0.10
N HIS A 84 -8.30 -7.16 -0.09
CA HIS A 84 -9.54 -7.86 0.27
C HIS A 84 -9.57 -8.34 1.74
N SER A 85 -8.89 -7.64 2.66
CA SER A 85 -8.83 -7.96 4.10
C SER A 85 -9.04 -6.71 4.96
N LEU A 86 -10.08 -6.71 5.81
CA LEU A 86 -10.42 -5.67 6.79
C LEU A 86 -9.91 -6.06 8.21
N PRO A 87 -9.81 -5.11 9.17
CA PRO A 87 -8.63 -4.36 9.55
C PRO A 87 -8.00 -4.86 10.87
N GLY A 88 -6.68 -5.02 10.86
CA GLY A 88 -5.84 -4.95 12.06
C GLY A 88 -4.78 -3.89 11.81
N HIS A 89 -4.42 -3.10 12.82
CA HIS A 89 -3.44 -2.02 12.74
C HIS A 89 -2.34 -2.32 11.72
N MET A 90 -2.15 -1.41 10.76
CA MET A 90 -1.15 -1.60 9.72
C MET A 90 0.23 -1.63 10.38
N PRO A 91 0.93 -2.78 10.35
CA PRO A 91 2.24 -2.85 10.98
C PRO A 91 3.19 -1.96 10.18
N LEU A 92 3.58 -0.83 10.76
CA LEU A 92 4.60 0.03 10.20
C LEU A 92 5.94 -0.39 10.80
N GLU A 93 6.77 -1.05 9.99
CA GLU A 93 8.13 -1.42 10.38
C GLU A 93 9.12 -0.49 9.68
N VAL A 94 9.90 0.24 10.48
CA VAL A 94 10.94 1.14 10.01
C VAL A 94 12.30 0.55 10.40
N ASN A 95 13.06 0.10 9.40
CA ASN A 95 14.39 -0.46 9.57
C ASN A 95 15.47 0.57 9.22
N PHE A 96 16.37 0.82 10.16
CA PHE A 96 17.52 1.72 10.00
C PHE A 96 18.75 0.90 9.65
N HIS A 97 19.23 1.08 8.41
CA HIS A 97 20.42 0.40 7.90
C HIS A 97 21.66 1.28 8.08
N GLY A 98 22.73 0.67 8.56
CA GLY A 98 24.06 1.27 8.63
C GLY A 98 24.74 1.32 7.25
N PRO A 99 25.93 1.94 7.16
CA PRO A 99 26.72 2.01 5.92
C PRO A 99 27.02 0.64 5.31
N ASP A 100 27.10 -0.39 6.16
CA ASP A 100 27.44 -1.77 5.78
C ASP A 100 26.20 -2.61 5.39
N GLY A 101 25.01 -2.01 5.42
CA GLY A 101 23.73 -2.67 5.13
C GLY A 101 23.06 -3.32 6.33
N ASP A 102 23.77 -3.45 7.45
CA ASP A 102 23.25 -4.03 8.70
C ASP A 102 22.16 -3.17 9.35
N ILE A 103 21.12 -3.82 9.87
CA ILE A 103 20.04 -3.15 10.59
C ILE A 103 20.51 -2.89 12.02
N PHE A 104 20.79 -1.63 12.37
CA PHE A 104 21.19 -1.26 13.74
C PHE A 104 20.01 -0.85 14.61
N ARG A 105 18.84 -0.57 14.02
CA ARG A 105 17.62 -0.22 14.75
C ARG A 105 16.39 -0.58 13.93
N SER A 106 15.38 -1.13 14.59
CA SER A 106 14.05 -1.36 14.03
C SER A 106 13.01 -0.74 14.95
N VAL A 107 12.02 -0.06 14.38
CA VAL A 107 10.87 0.50 15.11
C VAL A 107 9.60 -0.05 14.46
N ARG A 108 8.75 -0.70 15.27
CA ARG A 108 7.50 -1.30 14.81
C ARG A 108 6.31 -0.68 15.55
N ARG A 109 5.25 -0.36 14.80
CA ARG A 109 3.96 0.13 15.32
C ARG A 109 2.81 -0.67 14.73
#